data_AF-A0A4U5LTS6-F1
#
_entry.id   AF-A0A4U5LTS6-F1
#
_cell.length_a   1.000
_cell.length_b   1.000
_cell.length_c   1.000
_cell.angle_alpha   90.00
_cell.angle_beta   90.00
_cell.angle_gamma   90.00
#
_symmetry.space_group_name_H-M   'P 1'
#
loop_
_entity.id
_entity.type
_entity.pdbx_description
1 polymer ?
#
loop_
_entity_poly.entity_id
_entity_poly.type
_entity_poly.pdbx_seq_one_letter_code
_entity_poly.pdbx_strand_id
1 'polypeptide(L)'
;MLDSTMASLAEIIFALTIITSSVHFMAQMTAAQIISKWYSHIISAAILTQGSVIALIIPGVVSFVAPHHAAEEWAIVFYFVAGILVVSNILFLSLTRIRPAAWAQHEAISKENDTGKILTM
;
A
#
# COMPACT_ATOMS: atom_id res chain seq x y z
N MET A 1 -26.44 -19.98 20.50
CA MET A 1 -25.31 -20.82 20.05
C MET A 1 -25.04 -20.45 18.61
N LEU A 2 -23.85 -19.93 18.30
CA LEU A 2 -23.45 -19.70 16.90
C LEU A 2 -23.36 -21.08 16.23
N ASP A 3 -24.02 -21.26 15.10
CA ASP A 3 -24.01 -22.54 14.37
C ASP A 3 -22.57 -22.88 13.95
N SER A 4 -22.15 -24.14 14.11
CA SER A 4 -20.75 -24.54 13.93
C SER A 4 -20.24 -24.25 12.51
N THR A 5 -21.12 -24.33 11.52
CA THR A 5 -20.86 -23.94 10.13
C THR A 5 -20.53 -22.46 9.98
N MET A 6 -21.22 -21.57 10.69
CA MET A 6 -20.99 -20.12 10.63
C MET A 6 -19.66 -19.74 11.28
N ALA A 7 -19.29 -20.44 12.35
CA ALA A 7 -18.00 -20.25 13.02
C ALA A 7 -16.82 -20.64 12.09
N SER A 8 -16.89 -21.82 11.46
CA SER A 8 -15.85 -22.26 10.52
C SER A 8 -15.76 -21.36 9.29
N LEU A 9 -16.90 -20.87 8.78
CA LEU A 9 -16.91 -19.94 7.65
C LEU A 9 -16.22 -18.61 8.00
N ALA A 10 -16.51 -18.05 9.17
CA ALA A 10 -15.90 -16.81 9.63
C ALA A 10 -14.37 -16.94 9.80
N GLU A 11 -13.92 -18.07 10.33
CA GLU A 11 -12.49 -18.37 10.47
C GLU A 11 -11.77 -18.41 9.12
N ILE A 12 -12.35 -19.09 8.12
CA ILE A 12 -11.78 -19.17 6.77
C ILE A 12 -11.74 -17.78 6.13
N ILE A 13 -12.82 -17.01 6.21
CA ILE A 13 -12.89 -15.66 5.64
C ILE A 13 -11.85 -14.75 6.30
N PHE A 14 -11.69 -14.83 7.62
CA PHE A 14 -10.70 -14.05 8.35
C PHE A 14 -9.27 -14.42 7.93
N ALA A 15 -8.96 -15.71 7.84
CA ALA A 15 -7.66 -16.20 7.40
C ALA A 15 -7.34 -15.73 5.96
N LEU A 16 -8.29 -15.85 5.03
CA LEU A 16 -8.14 -15.36 3.67
C LEU A 16 -7.88 -13.85 3.64
N THR A 17 -8.60 -13.08 4.46
CA THR A 17 -8.45 -11.62 4.53
C THR A 17 -7.04 -11.24 4.98
N ILE A 18 -6.48 -11.92 5.98
CA ILE A 18 -5.11 -11.69 6.46
C ILE A 18 -4.09 -12.03 5.37
N ILE A 19 -4.26 -13.15 4.68
CA ILE A 19 -3.35 -13.58 3.61
C ILE A 19 -3.37 -12.55 2.47
N THR A 20 -4.56 -12.16 2.01
CA THR A 20 -4.71 -11.15 0.95
C THR A 20 -4.09 -9.81 1.35
N SER A 21 -4.30 -9.36 2.58
CA SER A 21 -3.72 -8.11 3.09
C SER A 21 -2.19 -8.15 3.10
N SER A 22 -1.61 -9.31 3.44
CA SER A 22 -0.16 -9.52 3.43
C SER A 22 0.43 -9.46 2.02
N VAL A 23 -0.22 -10.11 1.05
CA VAL A 23 0.20 -10.08 -0.36
C VAL A 23 0.12 -8.66 -0.92
N HIS A 24 -0.94 -7.92 -0.61
CA HIS A 24 -1.10 -6.53 -1.04
C HIS A 24 0.04 -5.65 -0.54
N PHE A 25 0.39 -5.77 0.75
CA PHE A 25 1.49 -5.02 1.33
C PHE A 25 2.85 -5.37 0.68
N MET A 26 3.13 -6.65 0.47
CA MET A 26 4.36 -7.09 -0.22
C MET A 26 4.45 -6.57 -1.65
N ALA A 27 3.33 -6.57 -2.39
CA ALA A 27 3.27 -6.03 -3.75
C ALA A 27 3.60 -4.54 -3.78
N GLN A 28 3.07 -3.74 -2.85
CA GLN A 28 3.40 -2.32 -2.74
C GLN A 28 4.89 -2.09 -2.47
N MET A 29 5.46 -2.81 -1.50
CA MET A 29 6.87 -2.66 -1.13
C MET A 29 7.81 -3.05 -2.28
N THR A 30 7.49 -4.12 -2.99
CA THR A 30 8.28 -4.58 -4.15
C THR A 30 8.19 -3.57 -5.30
N ALA A 31 6.99 -3.03 -5.58
CA ALA A 31 6.81 -1.98 -6.58
C ALA A 31 7.61 -0.72 -6.23
N ALA A 32 7.60 -0.30 -4.98
CA ALA A 32 8.39 0.82 -4.50
C ALA A 32 9.89 0.60 -4.73
N GLN A 33 10.40 -0.58 -4.38
CA GLN A 33 11.80 -0.97 -4.59
C GLN A 33 12.20 -0.95 -6.08
N ILE A 34 11.35 -1.46 -6.98
CA ILE A 34 11.60 -1.44 -8.43
C ILE A 34 11.70 0.00 -8.96
N ILE A 35 10.85 0.90 -8.46
CA ILE A 35 10.81 2.31 -8.90
C ILE A 35 12.05 3.07 -8.41
N SER A 36 12.45 2.87 -7.14
CA SER A 36 13.47 3.68 -6.47
C SER A 36 14.89 3.11 -6.51
N LYS A 37 15.06 1.82 -6.81
CA LYS A 37 16.34 1.09 -6.77
C LYS A 37 17.10 1.36 -5.46
N TRP A 38 18.18 2.14 -5.52
CA TRP A 38 19.07 2.48 -4.39
C TRP A 38 18.40 3.30 -3.28
N TYR A 39 17.36 4.08 -3.60
CA TYR A 39 16.62 4.90 -2.64
C TYR A 39 15.40 4.19 -2.03
N SER A 40 15.35 2.86 -2.13
CA SER A 40 14.24 2.03 -1.64
C SER A 40 13.97 2.15 -0.16
N HIS A 41 15.00 2.35 0.65
CA HIS A 41 14.86 2.58 2.08
C HIS A 41 14.06 3.84 2.40
N ILE A 42 14.25 4.93 1.64
CA ILE A 42 13.52 6.20 1.81
C ILE A 42 12.05 6.03 1.43
N ILE A 43 11.77 5.45 0.26
CA ILE A 43 10.40 5.26 -0.20
C ILE A 43 9.65 4.26 0.68
N SER A 44 10.31 3.18 1.10
CA SER A 44 9.74 2.20 2.03
C SER A 44 9.42 2.83 3.39
N ALA A 45 10.32 3.67 3.93
CA ALA A 45 10.07 4.41 5.16
C ALA A 45 8.87 5.37 5.02
N ALA A 46 8.72 6.03 3.86
CA ALA A 46 7.57 6.88 3.59
C ALA A 46 6.25 6.08 3.58
N ILE A 47 6.22 4.89 2.96
CA ILE A 47 5.04 3.99 2.96
C ILE A 47 4.65 3.58 4.39
N LEU A 48 5.64 3.18 5.21
CA LEU A 48 5.40 2.80 6.61
C LEU A 48 4.94 3.99 7.46
N THR A 49 5.50 5.18 7.22
CA THR A 49 5.09 6.42 7.89
C THR A 49 3.65 6.76 7.55
N GLN A 50 3.26 6.65 6.28
CA GLN A 50 1.88 6.85 5.84
C GLN A 50 0.91 5.90 6.57
N GLY A 51 1.23 4.60 6.64
CA GLY A 51 0.42 3.63 7.36
C GLY A 51 0.25 3.97 8.86
N SER A 52 1.34 4.42 9.49
CA SER A 52 1.34 4.80 10.91
C SER A 52 0.52 6.06 11.18
N VAL A 53 0.63 7.07 10.33
CA VAL A 53 -0.16 8.31 10.45
C VAL A 53 -1.66 8.01 10.31
N ILE A 54 -2.05 7.17 9.35
CA ILE A 54 -3.45 6.76 9.19
C ILE A 54 -3.93 6.03 10.45
N ALA A 55 -3.16 5.09 10.98
CA ALA A 55 -3.51 4.35 12.19
C ALA A 55 -3.75 5.26 13.42
N LEU A 56 -3.03 6.37 13.52
CA LEU A 56 -3.23 7.37 14.57
C LEU A 56 -4.49 8.23 14.37
N ILE A 57 -4.87 8.50 13.13
CA ILE A 57 -6.03 9.35 12.79
C ILE A 57 -7.34 8.57 12.93
N ILE A 58 -7.35 7.27 12.61
CA ILE A 58 -8.55 6.43 12.58
C ILE A 58 -9.41 6.53 13.85
N PRO A 59 -8.88 6.43 15.09
CA PRO A 59 -9.69 6.51 16.30
C PRO A 59 -10.47 7.83 16.42
N GLY A 60 -9.85 8.95 16.06
CA GLY A 60 -10.50 10.26 16.07
C GLY A 60 -11.62 10.36 15.03
N VAL A 61 -11.38 9.82 13.83
CA VAL A 61 -12.40 9.77 12.77
C VAL A 61 -13.58 8.88 13.18
N VAL A 62 -13.31 7.69 13.70
CA VAL A 62 -14.35 6.76 14.16
C VAL A 62 -15.17 7.36 15.30
N SER A 63 -14.53 8.03 16.26
CA SER A 63 -15.23 8.71 17.35
C SER A 63 -16.14 9.84 16.87
N PHE A 64 -15.83 10.47 15.74
CA PHE A 64 -16.65 11.53 15.17
C PHE A 64 -17.80 10.98 14.30
N VAL A 65 -17.54 9.95 13.50
CA VAL A 65 -18.50 9.40 12.52
C VAL A 65 -19.46 8.39 13.15
N ALA A 66 -19.02 7.62 14.16
CA ALA A 66 -19.83 6.61 14.84
C ALA A 66 -19.86 6.84 16.36
N PRO A 67 -20.43 7.97 16.84
CA PRO A 67 -20.45 8.31 18.26
C PRO A 67 -21.31 7.35 19.09
N HIS A 68 -22.32 6.70 18.50
CA HIS A 68 -23.20 5.76 19.21
C HIS A 68 -22.87 4.29 18.89
N HIS A 69 -21.83 4.06 18.06
CA HIS A 69 -21.42 2.74 17.60
C HIS A 69 -22.57 1.90 17.01
N ALA A 70 -23.58 2.56 16.43
CA ALA A 70 -24.71 1.89 15.81
C ALA A 70 -24.31 1.24 14.47
N ALA A 71 -25.01 0.17 14.08
CA ALA A 71 -24.72 -0.55 12.84
C ALA A 71 -24.82 0.34 11.59
N GLU A 72 -25.77 1.29 11.58
CA GLU A 72 -25.95 2.25 10.49
C GLU A 72 -24.76 3.23 10.37
N GLU A 73 -24.25 3.72 11.49
CA GLU A 73 -23.08 4.62 11.53
C GLU A 73 -21.83 3.89 11.03
N TRP A 74 -21.64 2.63 11.41
CA TRP A 74 -20.54 1.80 10.91
C TRP A 74 -20.64 1.51 9.42
N ALA A 75 -21.84 1.31 8.88
CA ALA A 75 -22.02 1.14 7.44
C ALA A 75 -21.51 2.37 6.68
N ILE A 76 -21.77 3.59 7.17
CA ILE A 76 -21.27 4.83 6.58
C ILE A 76 -19.73 4.85 6.60
N VAL A 77 -19.09 4.45 7.70
CA VAL A 77 -17.62 4.34 7.79
C VAL A 77 -17.08 3.37 6.73
N PHE A 78 -17.70 2.19 6.59
CA PHE A 78 -17.26 1.19 5.60
C PHE A 78 -17.42 1.69 4.16
N TYR A 79 -18.54 2.33 3.83
CA TYR A 79 -18.73 2.92 2.49
C TYR A 79 -17.74 4.06 2.21
N PHE A 80 -17.43 4.89 3.21
CA PHE A 80 -16.44 5.94 3.09
C PHE A 80 -15.04 5.38 2.81
N VAL A 81 -14.62 4.37 3.58
CA VAL A 81 -13.33 3.68 3.38
C VAL A 81 -13.29 2.99 2.01
N ALA A 82 -14.36 2.31 1.60
CA ALA A 82 -14.47 1.70 0.28
C ALA A 82 -14.35 2.73 -0.85
N GLY A 83 -14.97 3.90 -0.70
CA GLY A 83 -14.85 5.01 -1.66
C GLY A 83 -13.41 5.50 -1.82
N ILE A 84 -12.71 5.73 -0.69
CA ILE A 84 -11.28 6.13 -0.71
C ILE A 84 -10.42 5.07 -1.38
N LEU A 85 -10.66 3.79 -1.08
CA LEU A 85 -9.95 2.67 -1.69
C LEU A 85 -10.14 2.63 -3.21
N VAL A 86 -11.37 2.76 -3.70
CA VAL A 86 -11.66 2.77 -5.14
C VAL A 86 -10.96 3.93 -5.83
N VAL A 87 -11.08 5.15 -5.29
CA VAL A 87 -10.41 6.34 -5.86
C VAL A 87 -8.90 6.17 -5.87
N SER A 88 -8.31 5.69 -4.77
CA SER A 88 -6.86 5.49 -4.66
C SER A 88 -6.35 4.44 -5.64
N ASN A 89 -7.09 3.35 -5.84
CA ASN A 89 -6.74 2.31 -6.81
C ASN A 89 -6.84 2.83 -8.26
N ILE A 90 -7.87 3.62 -8.59
CA ILE A 90 -8.00 4.25 -9.92
C ILE A 90 -6.82 5.20 -10.18
N LEU A 91 -6.47 6.02 -9.19
CA LEU A 91 -5.32 6.92 -9.27
C LEU A 91 -4.02 6.12 -9.45
N PHE A 92 -3.83 5.05 -8.68
CA PHE A 92 -2.66 4.18 -8.80
C PHE A 92 -2.55 3.55 -10.18
N LEU A 93 -3.64 3.01 -10.72
CA LEU A 93 -3.65 2.42 -12.08
C LEU A 93 -3.34 3.47 -13.16
N SER A 94 -3.78 4.72 -12.96
CA SER A 94 -3.60 5.79 -13.93
C SER A 94 -2.20 6.42 -13.88
N LEU A 95 -1.62 6.54 -12.69
CA LEU A 95 -0.36 7.26 -12.44
C LEU A 95 0.87 6.35 -12.38
N THR A 96 0.72 5.12 -11.90
CA THR A 96 1.87 4.26 -11.59
C THR A 96 2.40 3.58 -12.83
N ARG A 97 3.62 3.95 -13.24
CA ARG A 97 4.43 3.17 -14.18
C ARG A 97 5.44 2.36 -13.39
N ILE A 98 5.32 1.03 -13.40
CA ILE A 98 6.28 0.12 -12.77
C ILE A 98 7.53 0.02 -13.64
N ARG A 99 8.31 1.10 -13.68
CA ARG A 99 9.63 1.17 -14.29
C ARG A 99 10.55 1.96 -13.36
N PRO A 100 11.87 1.69 -13.37
CA PRO A 100 12.82 2.50 -12.61
C PRO A 100 12.66 3.97 -12.98
N ALA A 101 12.41 4.82 -11.99
CA ALA A 101 12.21 6.24 -12.23
C ALA A 101 13.48 6.86 -12.82
N ALA A 102 13.36 7.85 -13.70
CA ALA A 102 14.51 8.47 -14.37
C ALA A 102 15.54 9.03 -13.37
N TRP A 103 15.06 9.57 -12.24
CA TRP A 103 15.89 10.06 -11.15
C TRP A 103 16.67 8.96 -10.43
N ALA A 104 16.20 7.71 -10.48
CA ALA A 104 16.86 6.53 -9.91
C ALA A 104 17.86 5.86 -10.88
N GLN A 105 18.07 6.41 -12.09
CA GLN A 105 18.97 5.84 -13.12
C GLN A 105 20.37 6.49 -13.15
N HIS A 106 20.67 7.45 -12.26
CA HIS A 106 21.87 8.29 -12.36
C HIS A 106 23.21 7.50 -12.40
N GLU A 107 23.31 6.36 -11.71
CA GLU A 107 24.52 5.51 -11.77
C GLU A 107 24.61 4.61 -13.00
N ALA A 108 23.47 4.23 -13.63
CA ALA A 108 23.52 3.44 -14.86
C ALA A 108 24.18 4.25 -15.98
N ILE A 109 23.85 5.55 -16.03
CA ILE A 109 24.39 6.51 -17.00
C ILE A 109 25.86 6.82 -16.68
N SER A 110 26.25 6.93 -15.40
CA SER A 110 27.65 7.21 -15.04
C SER A 110 28.58 6.04 -15.37
N LYS A 111 28.16 4.79 -15.13
CA LYS A 111 28.97 3.59 -15.42
C LYS A 111 29.11 3.31 -16.92
N GLU A 112 28.08 3.59 -17.71
CA GLU A 112 28.15 3.48 -19.17
C GLU A 112 29.15 4.49 -19.75
N ASN A 113 29.14 5.72 -19.25
CA ASN A 113 30.04 6.78 -19.69
C ASN A 113 31.50 6.49 -19.32
N ASP A 114 31.76 5.95 -18.13
CA ASP A 114 33.12 5.49 -17.75
C ASP A 114 33.57 4.30 -18.59
N THR A 115 32.71 3.33 -18.87
CA THR A 115 33.05 2.15 -19.69
C THR A 115 33.36 2.54 -21.14
N GLY A 116 32.56 3.44 -21.73
CA GLY A 116 32.81 3.97 -23.07
C GLY A 116 34.16 4.69 -23.16
N LYS A 117 34.56 5.39 -22.10
CA LYS A 117 35.83 6.12 -22.03
C LYS A 117 37.06 5.19 -21.98
N ILE A 118 36.94 4.03 -21.33
CA ILE A 118 38.02 3.02 -21.24
C ILE A 118 38.20 2.28 -22.58
N LEU A 119 37.13 2.08 -23.35
CA LEU A 119 37.17 1.38 -24.64
C LEU A 119 37.65 2.26 -25.81
N THR A 120 37.71 3.58 -25.62
CA THR A 120 38.23 4.55 -26.61
C THR A 120 39.66 5.00 -26.35
N MET A 121 40.32 4.47 -25.31
CA MET A 121 41.74 4.73 -24.98
C MET A 121 42.65 3.59 -25.44
#